data_AF-A0A3C1NLK2-F1
#
_entry.id   AF-A0A3C1NLK2-F1
#
_cell.length_a   1.000
_cell.length_b   1.000
_cell.length_c   1.000
_cell.angle_alpha   90.00
_cell.angle_beta   90.00
_cell.angle_gamma   90.00
#
_symmetry.space_group_name_H-M   'P 1'
#
loop_
_entity.id
_entity.type
_entity.pdbx_description
1 polymer ?
#
loop_
_entity_poly.entity_id
_entity_poly.type
_entity_poly.pdbx_seq_one_letter_code
_entity_poly.pdbx_strand_id
1 'polypeptide(L)'
;MTIGEYAMMLAGEKWLSQKANEIHAYNITTEPSVDTPFHMQVIKCKNYTHDTKYKLPVAPSPNLKDMGAIYLYPSTCFFEGTVLSEGRGTAMPFRIFGHPDLPKHLYRFTPRANAGAKTGKLFNQTCYGWRIDGQADELLASLQHKINLSYIIEAYTLFPDKEKFFLPNLFFDKLAGNNLLRKQISEGSTEDEIRDSWKPGLLTFMNIRKKYLLYPDFTISKP
;
A
#
# COMPACT_ATOMS: atom_id res chain seq x y z
N MET A 1 -4.45 -0.75 -11.41
CA MET A 1 -5.59 0.02 -11.94
C MET A 1 -5.30 1.49 -11.68
N THR A 2 -5.66 2.34 -12.63
CA THR A 2 -5.71 3.79 -12.47
C THR A 2 -6.97 4.20 -11.70
N ILE A 3 -7.04 5.44 -11.20
CA ILE A 3 -8.22 5.93 -10.49
C ILE A 3 -9.48 5.96 -11.36
N GLY A 4 -9.33 6.20 -12.67
CA GLY A 4 -10.44 6.16 -13.63
C GLY A 4 -11.01 4.76 -13.81
N GLU A 5 -10.15 3.75 -13.99
CA GLU A 5 -10.57 2.34 -14.06
C GLU A 5 -11.23 1.89 -12.75
N TYR A 6 -10.68 2.30 -11.60
CA TYR A 6 -11.25 1.95 -10.30
C TYR A 6 -12.63 2.58 -10.10
N ALA A 7 -12.81 3.86 -10.45
CA ALA A 7 -14.11 4.52 -10.35
C ALA A 7 -15.17 3.87 -11.25
N MET A 8 -14.80 3.45 -12.47
CA MET A 8 -15.72 2.69 -13.33
C MET A 8 -16.05 1.31 -12.74
N MET A 9 -15.09 0.64 -12.10
CA MET A 9 -15.31 -0.64 -11.43
C MET A 9 -16.27 -0.49 -10.24
N LEU A 10 -16.11 0.53 -9.41
CA LEU A 10 -17.02 0.78 -8.28
C LEU A 10 -18.47 0.98 -8.75
N ALA A 11 -18.66 1.76 -9.81
CA ALA A 11 -19.98 2.03 -10.36
C ALA A 11 -20.57 0.78 -11.05
N GLY A 12 -19.77 0.08 -11.86
CA GLY A 12 -20.21 -1.11 -12.62
C GLY A 12 -20.53 -2.31 -11.74
N GLU A 13 -19.76 -2.53 -10.67
CA GLU A 13 -20.03 -3.61 -9.69
C GLU A 13 -21.05 -3.19 -8.61
N LYS A 14 -21.65 -1.99 -8.72
CA LYS A 14 -22.64 -1.43 -7.79
C LYS A 14 -22.15 -1.30 -6.34
N TRP A 15 -20.87 -0.98 -6.15
CA TRP A 15 -20.25 -0.81 -4.82
C TRP A 15 -20.42 0.60 -4.23
N LEU A 16 -21.12 1.49 -4.94
CA LEU A 16 -21.51 2.80 -4.42
C LEU A 16 -22.79 2.70 -3.58
N SER A 17 -23.19 3.80 -2.93
CA SER A 17 -24.49 3.87 -2.26
C SER A 17 -25.63 3.65 -3.25
N GLN A 18 -26.79 3.18 -2.78
CA GLN A 18 -27.96 2.96 -3.62
C GLN A 18 -28.30 4.19 -4.47
N LYS A 19 -28.38 5.37 -3.84
CA LYS A 19 -28.64 6.65 -4.52
C LYS A 19 -27.60 6.95 -5.61
N ALA A 20 -26.32 6.68 -5.35
CA ALA A 20 -25.27 6.92 -6.34
C ALA A 20 -25.36 5.94 -7.52
N ASN A 21 -25.71 4.68 -7.27
CA ASN A 21 -25.92 3.69 -8.33
C ASN A 21 -27.15 4.03 -9.20
N GLU A 22 -28.23 4.54 -8.61
CA GLU A 22 -29.42 5.00 -9.34
C GLU A 22 -29.08 6.17 -10.27
N ILE A 23 -28.36 7.17 -9.76
CA ILE A 23 -27.88 8.31 -10.56
C ILE A 23 -26.97 7.82 -11.70
N HIS A 24 -26.02 6.92 -11.41
CA HIS A 24 -25.14 6.37 -12.43
C HIS A 24 -25.92 5.61 -13.52
N ALA A 25 -26.87 4.76 -13.14
CA ALA A 25 -27.69 3.98 -14.06
C ALA A 25 -28.54 4.87 -14.99
N TYR A 26 -29.03 6.00 -14.48
CA TYR A 26 -29.73 6.98 -15.29
C TYR A 26 -28.76 7.70 -16.25
N ASN A 27 -27.64 8.20 -15.73
CA ASN A 27 -26.69 9.00 -16.51
C ASN A 27 -26.09 8.21 -17.68
N ILE A 28 -25.78 6.92 -17.55
CA ILE A 28 -25.24 6.15 -18.69
C ILE A 28 -26.21 6.00 -19.87
N THR A 29 -27.50 6.33 -19.70
CA THR A 29 -28.52 6.24 -20.75
C THR A 29 -28.90 7.59 -21.36
N THR A 30 -28.35 8.69 -20.86
CA THR A 30 -28.72 10.06 -21.24
C THR A 30 -27.52 10.86 -21.72
N GLU A 31 -27.76 11.83 -22.60
CA GLU A 31 -26.78 12.87 -22.93
C GLU A 31 -26.82 14.00 -21.88
N PRO A 32 -25.69 14.66 -21.56
CA PRO A 32 -25.66 15.75 -20.58
C PRO A 32 -26.66 16.86 -20.92
N SER A 33 -27.48 17.27 -19.95
CA SER A 33 -28.43 18.37 -20.04
C SER A 33 -28.40 19.26 -18.78
N VAL A 34 -29.16 20.35 -18.75
CA VAL A 34 -29.30 21.22 -17.55
C VAL A 34 -29.77 20.42 -16.33
N ASP A 35 -30.65 19.43 -16.54
CA ASP A 35 -31.19 18.57 -15.49
C ASP A 35 -30.32 17.31 -15.22
N THR A 36 -29.37 17.02 -16.12
CA THR A 36 -28.43 15.89 -16.02
C THR A 36 -26.97 16.34 -16.16
N PRO A 37 -26.51 17.30 -15.32
CA PRO A 37 -25.26 18.00 -15.58
C PRO A 37 -24.00 17.15 -15.38
N PHE A 38 -24.10 15.94 -14.85
CA PHE A 38 -22.95 15.16 -14.40
C PHE A 38 -22.89 13.76 -15.01
N HIS A 39 -22.05 13.59 -16.03
CA HIS A 39 -21.58 12.28 -16.50
C HIS A 39 -20.15 12.04 -16.04
N MET A 40 -19.86 10.82 -15.61
CA MET A 40 -18.48 10.40 -15.38
C MET A 40 -17.82 10.09 -16.73
N GLN A 41 -16.90 10.95 -17.14
CA GLN A 41 -16.05 10.72 -18.31
C GLN A 41 -14.60 10.53 -17.87
N VAL A 42 -13.95 9.45 -18.32
CA VAL A 42 -12.51 9.24 -18.10
C VAL A 42 -11.74 9.66 -19.34
N ILE A 43 -10.96 10.73 -19.23
CA ILE A 43 -10.02 11.13 -20.26
C ILE A 43 -8.76 10.29 -20.13
N LYS A 44 -8.56 9.35 -21.05
CA LYS A 44 -7.44 8.39 -20.99
C LYS A 44 -6.10 9.08 -21.20
N CYS A 45 -5.09 8.62 -20.47
CA CYS A 45 -3.71 8.93 -20.78
C CYS A 45 -3.32 8.35 -22.15
N LYS A 46 -2.57 9.11 -22.95
CA LYS A 46 -1.89 8.57 -24.13
C LYS A 46 -0.59 7.89 -23.69
N ASN A 47 -0.13 6.89 -24.45
CA ASN A 47 1.16 6.22 -24.25
C ASN A 47 1.35 5.61 -22.85
N TYR A 48 0.27 5.10 -22.25
CA TYR A 48 0.30 4.45 -20.95
C TYR A 48 -0.24 3.01 -21.05
N THR A 49 0.46 2.08 -20.42
CA THR A 49 0.06 0.69 -20.17
C THR A 49 0.25 0.36 -18.69
N HIS A 50 -0.33 -0.74 -18.19
CA HIS A 50 -0.06 -1.15 -16.81
C HIS A 50 1.41 -1.52 -16.55
N ASP A 51 2.20 -1.81 -17.60
CA ASP A 51 3.64 -2.01 -17.49
C ASP A 51 4.45 -0.70 -17.35
N THR A 52 3.85 0.44 -17.70
CA THR A 52 4.54 1.74 -17.68
C THR A 52 4.90 2.16 -16.25
N LYS A 53 6.20 2.32 -15.97
CA LYS A 53 6.70 2.77 -14.66
C LYS A 53 6.79 4.30 -14.60
N TYR A 54 5.64 4.95 -14.53
CA TYR A 54 5.56 6.41 -14.42
C TYR A 54 6.28 6.91 -13.16
N LYS A 55 7.19 7.88 -13.32
CA LYS A 55 7.90 8.55 -12.22
C LYS A 55 7.15 9.83 -11.87
N LEU A 56 6.71 9.96 -10.62
CA LEU A 56 5.95 11.13 -10.19
C LEU A 56 6.84 12.37 -10.16
N PRO A 57 6.46 13.47 -10.85
CA PRO A 57 7.25 14.71 -10.85
C PRO A 57 7.09 15.50 -9.55
N VAL A 58 6.02 15.22 -8.79
CA VAL A 58 5.69 15.87 -7.53
C VAL A 58 5.39 14.80 -6.49
N ALA A 59 5.97 14.94 -5.30
CA ALA A 59 5.72 14.04 -4.19
C ALA A 59 4.22 14.04 -3.83
N PRO A 60 3.54 12.88 -3.79
CA PRO A 60 2.11 12.81 -3.48
C PRO A 60 1.82 13.05 -2.00
N SER A 61 2.85 12.98 -1.14
CA SER A 61 2.77 13.20 0.30
C SER A 61 4.12 13.68 0.83
N PRO A 62 4.15 14.52 1.89
CA PRO A 62 5.40 14.92 2.55
C PRO A 62 6.29 13.75 3.01
N ASN A 63 5.70 12.56 3.23
CA ASN A 63 6.42 11.35 3.63
C ASN A 63 6.61 10.34 2.51
N LEU A 64 6.12 10.60 1.30
CA LEU A 64 6.40 9.81 0.10
C LEU A 64 7.26 10.66 -0.84
N LYS A 65 8.50 10.90 -0.42
CA LYS A 65 9.39 11.91 -1.00
C LYS A 65 9.98 11.51 -2.35
N ASP A 66 10.13 10.21 -2.60
CA ASP A 66 10.75 9.67 -3.80
C ASP A 66 10.07 8.37 -4.25
N MET A 67 10.42 7.91 -5.45
CA MET A 67 9.88 6.68 -6.02
C MET A 67 10.25 5.42 -5.22
N GLY A 68 11.40 5.41 -4.52
CA GLY A 68 11.79 4.29 -3.66
C GLY A 68 10.84 4.12 -2.49
N ALA A 69 10.48 5.21 -1.81
CA ALA A 69 9.45 5.22 -0.77
C ALA A 69 8.08 4.81 -1.32
N ILE A 70 7.72 5.26 -2.52
CA ILE A 70 6.46 4.89 -3.19
C ILE A 70 6.41 3.38 -3.47
N TYR A 71 7.48 2.79 -3.98
CA TYR A 71 7.53 1.35 -4.26
C TYR A 71 7.57 0.49 -2.99
N LEU A 72 8.22 0.97 -1.93
CA LEU A 72 8.27 0.28 -0.64
C LEU A 72 6.98 0.43 0.17
N TYR A 73 6.19 1.48 -0.06
CA TYR A 73 5.01 1.82 0.72
C TYR A 73 4.05 0.64 0.94
N PRO A 74 3.69 -0.19 -0.06
CA PRO A 74 2.82 -1.36 0.18
C PRO A 74 3.37 -2.38 1.17
N SER A 75 4.70 -2.42 1.37
CA SER A 75 5.36 -3.33 2.32
C SER A 75 5.59 -2.65 3.67
N THR A 76 6.07 -1.41 3.68
CA THR A 76 6.46 -0.70 4.91
C THR A 76 5.30 0.03 5.60
N CYS A 77 4.20 0.31 4.91
CA CYS A 77 3.04 0.98 5.51
C CYS A 77 2.38 0.12 6.61
N PHE A 78 2.55 -1.21 6.56
CA PHE A 78 2.08 -2.10 7.63
C PHE A 78 2.64 -1.76 9.01
N PHE A 79 3.85 -1.18 9.07
CA PHE A 79 4.43 -0.75 10.34
C PHE A 79 3.60 0.35 11.02
N GLU A 80 2.76 1.11 10.31
CA GLU A 80 1.82 2.04 10.93
C GLU A 80 0.86 1.35 11.91
N GLY A 81 0.52 0.08 11.66
CA GLY A 81 -0.30 -0.76 12.54
C GLY A 81 0.47 -1.47 13.66
N THR A 82 1.77 -1.18 13.82
CA THR A 82 2.66 -1.79 14.82
C THR A 82 3.25 -0.74 15.76
N VAL A 83 3.92 -1.19 16.82
CA VAL A 83 4.68 -0.32 17.73
C VAL A 83 5.97 0.24 17.09
N LEU A 84 6.48 -0.35 16.01
CA LEU A 84 7.68 0.14 15.32
C LEU A 84 7.41 1.50 14.65
N SER A 85 8.41 2.37 14.62
CA SER A 85 8.41 3.53 13.73
C SER A 85 8.56 3.08 12.28
N GLU A 86 7.83 3.69 11.36
CA GLU A 86 7.96 3.56 9.90
C GLU A 86 8.87 4.64 9.29
N GLY A 87 9.71 5.28 10.11
CA GLY A 87 10.70 6.24 9.66
C GLY A 87 10.16 7.67 9.45
N ARG A 88 8.88 7.94 9.73
CA ARG A 88 8.37 9.31 9.82
C ARG A 88 9.18 10.11 10.84
N GLY A 89 9.41 11.39 10.54
CA GLY A 89 10.31 12.23 11.34
C GLY A 89 11.81 12.03 11.04
N THR A 90 12.17 11.23 10.04
CA THR A 90 13.55 11.10 9.55
C THR A 90 13.70 11.67 8.13
N ALA A 91 14.90 11.58 7.57
CA ALA A 91 15.14 11.92 6.17
C ALA A 91 14.41 10.96 5.21
N MET A 92 14.20 9.69 5.59
CA MET A 92 13.74 8.60 4.71
C MET A 92 12.52 7.85 5.26
N PRO A 93 11.36 8.51 5.41
CA PRO A 93 10.11 7.85 5.79
C PRO A 93 9.75 6.72 4.80
N PHE A 94 9.17 5.64 5.32
CA PHE A 94 8.84 4.42 4.57
C PHE A 94 10.01 3.70 3.89
N ARG A 95 11.25 4.10 4.20
CA ARG A 95 12.47 3.36 3.86
C ARG A 95 13.24 2.90 5.10
N ILE A 96 12.78 3.29 6.28
CA ILE A 96 13.36 2.95 7.57
C ILE A 96 12.23 2.43 8.45
N PHE A 97 12.49 1.39 9.22
CA PHE A 97 11.59 0.97 10.29
C PHE A 97 12.33 0.36 11.48
N GLY A 98 11.77 0.46 12.67
CA GLY A 98 12.41 -0.07 13.89
C GLY A 98 11.83 0.44 15.20
N HIS A 99 12.39 -0.03 16.32
CA HIS A 99 11.93 0.24 17.69
C HIS A 99 13.13 0.29 18.66
N PRO A 100 13.05 1.01 19.80
CA PRO A 100 14.10 1.00 20.83
C PRO A 100 14.47 -0.38 21.37
N ASP A 101 13.49 -1.28 21.44
CA ASP A 101 13.66 -2.64 21.99
C ASP A 101 14.26 -3.65 21.01
N LEU A 102 14.55 -3.24 19.77
CA LEU A 102 15.24 -4.10 18.80
C LEU A 102 16.76 -4.13 19.06
N PRO A 103 17.47 -5.18 18.59
CA PRO A 103 18.90 -5.34 18.84
C PRO A 103 19.75 -4.15 18.38
N LYS A 104 20.67 -3.71 19.25
CA LYS A 104 21.46 -2.48 19.04
C LYS A 104 22.48 -2.54 17.89
N HIS A 105 22.75 -3.74 17.35
CA HIS A 105 23.62 -3.92 16.19
C HIS A 105 22.92 -3.56 14.87
N LEU A 106 21.59 -3.42 14.88
CA LEU A 106 20.81 -2.99 13.73
C LEU A 106 20.98 -1.49 13.45
N TYR A 107 20.45 -1.02 12.32
CA TYR A 107 20.55 0.39 11.92
C TYR A 107 19.90 1.31 12.94
N ARG A 108 20.67 2.28 13.43
CA ARG A 108 20.24 3.25 14.46
C ARG A 108 19.64 4.50 13.83
N PHE A 109 18.46 4.90 14.27
CA PHE A 109 17.82 6.16 13.89
C PHE A 109 16.99 6.77 15.01
N THR A 110 16.65 8.06 14.88
CA THR A 110 15.82 8.77 15.87
C THR A 110 14.80 9.63 15.13
N PRO A 111 13.50 9.29 15.16
CA PRO A 111 12.43 10.14 14.65
C PRO A 111 12.41 11.50 15.35
N ARG A 112 12.33 12.59 14.59
CA ARG A 112 12.19 13.97 15.09
C ARG A 112 11.03 14.69 14.42
N ALA A 113 10.50 15.72 15.07
CA ALA A 113 9.50 16.57 14.45
C ALA A 113 10.05 17.25 13.19
N ASN A 114 9.30 17.20 12.08
CA ASN A 114 9.63 17.90 10.83
C ASN A 114 8.34 18.26 10.06
N ALA A 115 8.48 18.89 8.89
CA ALA A 115 7.34 19.31 8.08
C ALA A 115 6.39 18.15 7.68
N GLY A 116 6.91 16.93 7.57
CA GLY A 116 6.13 15.73 7.26
C GLY A 116 5.54 15.03 8.48
N ALA A 117 6.02 15.29 9.69
CA ALA A 117 5.55 14.68 10.92
C ALA A 117 5.79 15.62 12.11
N LYS A 118 4.76 16.38 12.51
CA LYS A 118 4.83 17.24 13.71
C LYS A 118 4.70 16.46 15.02
N THR A 119 4.00 15.33 14.96
CA THR A 119 3.84 14.32 16.00
C THR A 119 4.00 12.94 15.35
N GLY A 120 4.34 11.91 16.14
CA GLY A 120 4.52 10.57 15.58
C GLY A 120 5.03 9.54 16.58
N LYS A 121 5.09 8.30 16.14
CA LYS A 121 5.59 7.17 16.93
C LYS A 121 7.07 7.35 17.26
N LEU A 122 7.42 7.09 18.53
CA LEU A 122 8.81 7.00 19.01
C LEU A 122 9.64 8.28 18.80
N PHE A 123 9.00 9.45 18.85
CA PHE A 123 9.69 10.73 18.74
C PHE A 123 10.75 10.91 19.81
N ASN A 124 11.92 11.37 19.38
CA ASN A 124 13.12 11.54 20.20
C ASN A 124 13.63 10.26 20.88
N GLN A 125 13.07 9.09 20.54
CA GLN A 125 13.55 7.79 21.02
C GLN A 125 14.51 7.18 20.01
N THR A 126 15.65 6.69 20.50
CA THR A 126 16.62 6.00 19.64
C THR A 126 16.07 4.62 19.31
N CYS A 127 15.82 4.38 18.03
CA CYS A 127 15.31 3.15 17.47
C CYS A 127 16.44 2.37 16.78
N TYR A 128 16.29 1.05 16.74
CA TYR A 128 17.14 0.13 15.99
C TYR A 128 16.27 -0.68 15.03
N GLY A 129 16.76 -0.97 13.83
CA GLY A 129 16.00 -1.71 12.83
C GLY A 129 16.63 -1.71 11.45
N TRP A 130 15.81 -1.52 10.43
CA TRP A 130 16.23 -1.65 9.03
C TRP A 130 16.24 -0.30 8.34
N ARG A 131 17.17 -0.18 7.39
CA ARG A 131 17.22 0.90 6.40
C ARG A 131 17.32 0.26 5.02
N ILE A 132 16.38 0.61 4.15
CA ILE A 132 16.33 0.11 2.78
C ILE A 132 16.92 1.18 1.85
N ASP A 133 18.21 1.03 1.58
CA ASP A 133 18.97 1.84 0.63
C ASP A 133 18.81 1.32 -0.81
N GLY A 134 19.25 2.10 -1.79
CA GLY A 134 19.18 1.74 -3.22
C GLY A 134 18.42 2.77 -4.06
N GLN A 135 18.65 2.73 -5.37
CA GLN A 135 17.93 3.55 -6.34
C GLN A 135 16.52 2.98 -6.59
N ALA A 136 15.58 3.82 -7.01
CA ALA A 136 14.18 3.41 -7.15
C ALA A 136 13.97 2.23 -8.11
N ASP A 137 14.72 2.19 -9.21
CA ASP A 137 14.60 1.12 -10.21
C ASP A 137 15.19 -0.21 -9.70
N GLU A 138 16.27 -0.16 -8.90
CA GLU A 138 16.85 -1.34 -8.21
C GLU A 138 15.89 -1.91 -7.17
N LEU A 139 15.28 -1.02 -6.35
CA LEU A 139 14.28 -1.41 -5.36
C LEU A 139 13.04 -2.02 -6.00
N LEU A 140 12.57 -1.46 -7.11
CA LEU A 140 11.44 -2.01 -7.84
C LEU A 140 11.75 -3.42 -8.35
N ALA A 141 12.95 -3.64 -8.88
CA ALA A 141 13.42 -4.94 -9.34
C ALA A 141 13.51 -5.95 -8.18
N SER A 142 14.06 -5.55 -7.02
CA SER A 142 14.21 -6.43 -5.87
C SER A 142 12.87 -6.87 -5.25
N LEU A 143 11.81 -6.05 -5.39
CA LEU A 143 10.47 -6.38 -4.91
C LEU A 143 9.74 -7.41 -5.79
N GLN A 144 10.21 -7.68 -7.01
CA GLN A 144 9.61 -8.63 -7.96
C GLN A 144 8.09 -8.43 -8.13
N HIS A 145 7.63 -7.18 -8.13
CA HIS A 145 6.20 -6.81 -8.20
C HIS A 145 5.32 -7.36 -7.07
N LYS A 146 5.89 -7.66 -5.90
CA LYS A 146 5.18 -8.18 -4.73
C LYS A 146 5.32 -7.22 -3.55
N ILE A 147 4.35 -7.30 -2.63
CA ILE A 147 4.55 -6.84 -1.25
C ILE A 147 5.63 -7.73 -0.64
N ASN A 148 6.69 -7.13 -0.08
CA ASN A 148 7.73 -7.88 0.63
C ASN A 148 7.29 -8.15 2.07
N LEU A 149 6.93 -9.40 2.35
CA LEU A 149 6.45 -9.84 3.66
C LEU A 149 7.59 -10.12 4.64
N SER A 150 8.82 -10.34 4.15
CA SER A 150 9.97 -10.64 5.01
C SER A 150 10.20 -9.51 6.02
N TYR A 151 9.99 -8.25 5.63
CA TYR A 151 10.16 -7.10 6.52
C TYR A 151 9.31 -7.19 7.79
N ILE A 152 8.02 -7.48 7.66
CA ILE A 152 7.11 -7.54 8.82
C ILE A 152 7.29 -8.84 9.61
N ILE A 153 7.57 -9.95 8.92
CA ILE A 153 7.80 -11.27 9.54
C ILE A 153 9.11 -11.27 10.35
N GLU A 154 10.20 -10.74 9.80
CA GLU A 154 11.48 -10.61 10.50
C GLU A 154 11.37 -9.65 11.67
N ALA A 155 10.71 -8.51 11.50
CA ALA A 155 10.47 -7.56 12.57
C ALA A 155 9.64 -8.18 13.70
N TYR A 156 8.56 -8.90 13.37
CA TYR A 156 7.76 -9.62 14.35
C TYR A 156 8.60 -10.67 15.07
N THR A 157 9.36 -11.49 14.34
CA THR A 157 10.23 -12.55 14.87
C THR A 157 11.29 -12.01 15.82
N LEU A 158 11.86 -10.85 15.52
CA LEU A 158 12.94 -10.26 16.33
C LEU A 158 12.45 -9.45 17.52
N PHE A 159 11.21 -8.94 17.46
CA PHE A 159 10.67 -8.09 18.53
C PHE A 159 10.42 -8.88 19.81
N PRO A 160 10.86 -8.42 21.00
CA PRO A 160 10.82 -9.23 22.22
C PRO A 160 9.39 -9.49 22.74
N ASP A 161 8.50 -8.50 22.65
CA ASP A 161 7.13 -8.58 23.20
C ASP A 161 6.09 -8.82 22.09
N LYS A 162 5.84 -10.09 21.77
CA LYS A 162 4.94 -10.49 20.67
C LYS A 162 3.52 -9.98 20.82
N GLU A 163 3.02 -9.95 22.06
CA GLU A 163 1.66 -9.51 22.40
C GLU A 163 1.47 -8.01 22.12
N LYS A 164 2.53 -7.21 22.27
CA LYS A 164 2.49 -5.76 22.03
C LYS A 164 2.90 -5.35 20.62
N PHE A 165 3.36 -6.26 19.77
CA PHE A 165 3.89 -5.88 18.46
C PHE A 165 2.85 -5.14 17.59
N PHE A 166 1.63 -5.67 17.52
CA PHE A 166 0.52 -5.06 16.81
C PHE A 166 -0.25 -4.10 17.74
N LEU A 167 -0.64 -2.93 17.22
CA LEU A 167 -1.37 -1.95 18.02
C LEU A 167 -2.76 -2.47 18.43
N PRO A 168 -3.21 -2.24 19.67
CA PRO A 168 -4.48 -2.76 20.18
C PRO A 168 -5.72 -2.15 19.51
N ASN A 169 -5.56 -1.05 18.77
CA ASN A 169 -6.64 -0.40 18.01
C ASN A 169 -6.97 -1.11 16.68
N LEU A 170 -6.34 -2.26 16.41
CA LEU A 170 -6.51 -3.08 15.20
C LEU A 170 -6.24 -2.32 13.90
N PHE A 171 -5.37 -1.30 13.95
CA PHE A 171 -5.04 -0.54 12.74
C PHE A 171 -4.32 -1.40 11.69
N PHE A 172 -3.52 -2.38 12.11
CA PHE A 172 -2.92 -3.36 11.20
C PHE A 172 -3.99 -4.12 10.39
N ASP A 173 -5.05 -4.59 11.04
CA ASP A 173 -6.14 -5.33 10.39
C ASP A 173 -6.89 -4.44 9.38
N LYS A 174 -7.02 -3.14 9.68
CA LYS A 174 -7.61 -2.16 8.74
C LYS A 174 -6.73 -1.94 7.52
N LEU A 175 -5.40 -1.91 7.68
CA LEU A 175 -4.45 -1.79 6.58
C LEU A 175 -4.42 -3.06 5.72
N ALA A 176 -4.45 -4.24 6.35
CA ALA A 176 -4.46 -5.54 5.68
C ALA A 176 -5.82 -5.89 5.06
N GLY A 177 -6.89 -5.20 5.46
CA GLY A 177 -8.27 -5.42 5.01
C GLY A 177 -9.06 -6.45 5.83
N ASN A 178 -8.39 -7.22 6.70
CA ASN A 178 -8.98 -8.13 7.68
C ASN A 178 -7.90 -8.58 8.70
N ASN A 179 -8.22 -9.53 9.57
CA ASN A 179 -7.30 -10.04 10.61
C ASN A 179 -6.39 -11.21 10.17
N LEU A 180 -6.54 -11.72 8.94
CA LEU A 180 -5.90 -12.97 8.52
C LEU A 180 -4.38 -12.85 8.52
N LEU A 181 -3.83 -11.80 7.90
CA LEU A 181 -2.38 -11.59 7.82
C LEU A 181 -1.75 -11.48 9.23
N ARG A 182 -2.39 -10.74 10.14
CA ARG A 182 -1.90 -10.61 11.51
C ARG A 182 -1.85 -11.96 12.21
N LYS A 183 -2.92 -12.75 12.12
CA LYS A 183 -2.99 -14.08 12.70
C LYS A 183 -1.93 -15.01 12.13
N GLN A 184 -1.79 -15.06 10.80
CA GLN A 184 -0.78 -15.87 10.12
C GLN A 184 0.64 -15.52 10.58
N ILE A 185 0.97 -14.23 10.72
CA ILE A 185 2.27 -13.79 11.26
C ILE A 185 2.45 -14.26 12.71
N SER A 186 1.42 -14.09 13.55
CA SER A 186 1.48 -14.48 14.97
C SER A 186 1.54 -16.00 15.18
N GLU A 187 0.92 -16.76 14.29
CA GLU A 187 0.91 -18.23 14.31
C GLU A 187 2.16 -18.84 13.65
N GLY A 188 3.02 -18.00 13.06
CA GLY A 188 4.27 -18.45 12.44
C GLY A 188 4.09 -19.09 11.06
N SER A 189 3.02 -18.76 10.33
CA SER A 189 2.86 -19.17 8.94
C SER A 189 4.03 -18.67 8.09
N THR A 190 4.48 -19.53 7.18
CA THR A 190 5.50 -19.19 6.18
C THR A 190 4.97 -18.16 5.19
N GLU A 191 5.89 -17.47 4.51
CA GLU A 191 5.51 -16.52 3.46
C GLU A 191 4.70 -17.18 2.34
N ASP A 192 5.05 -18.41 1.95
CA ASP A 192 4.33 -19.16 0.92
C ASP A 192 2.89 -19.48 1.33
N GLU A 193 2.67 -19.92 2.58
CA GLU A 193 1.32 -20.16 3.11
C GLU A 193 0.47 -18.89 3.16
N ILE A 194 1.07 -17.76 3.52
CA ILE A 194 0.40 -16.44 3.49
C ILE A 194 0.01 -16.08 2.06
N ARG A 195 0.92 -16.24 1.10
CA ARG A 195 0.65 -15.91 -0.32
C ARG A 195 -0.38 -16.85 -0.93
N ASP A 196 -0.35 -18.13 -0.56
CA ASP A 196 -1.31 -19.13 -1.02
C ASP A 196 -2.73 -18.81 -0.57
N SER A 197 -2.90 -18.31 0.66
CA SER A 197 -4.21 -17.91 1.17
C SER A 197 -4.83 -16.73 0.38
N TRP A 198 -4.00 -15.90 -0.28
CA TRP A 198 -4.46 -14.76 -1.06
C TRP A 198 -4.82 -15.11 -2.51
N LYS A 199 -4.29 -16.20 -3.07
CA LYS A 199 -4.46 -16.58 -4.48
C LYS A 199 -5.94 -16.57 -4.93
N PRO A 200 -6.90 -17.16 -4.20
CA PRO A 200 -8.30 -17.16 -4.63
C PRO A 200 -8.90 -15.74 -4.72
N GLY A 201 -8.59 -14.87 -3.75
CA GLY A 201 -9.04 -13.49 -3.73
C GLY A 201 -8.41 -12.66 -4.86
N LEU A 202 -7.13 -12.87 -5.13
CA LEU A 202 -6.41 -12.24 -6.24
C LEU A 202 -7.00 -12.65 -7.59
N LEU A 203 -7.27 -13.94 -7.81
CA LEU A 203 -7.90 -14.43 -9.04
C LEU A 203 -9.31 -13.84 -9.23
N THR A 204 -10.10 -13.80 -8.15
CA THR A 204 -11.44 -13.18 -8.17
C THR A 204 -11.35 -11.71 -8.56
N PHE A 205 -10.44 -10.96 -7.94
CA PHE A 205 -10.22 -9.55 -8.26
C PHE A 205 -9.71 -9.32 -9.68
N MET A 206 -8.80 -10.18 -10.18
CA MET A 206 -8.29 -10.11 -11.56
C MET A 206 -9.40 -10.30 -12.59
N ASN A 207 -10.36 -11.19 -12.33
CA ASN A 207 -11.52 -11.40 -13.19
C ASN A 207 -12.49 -10.19 -13.17
N ILE A 208 -12.73 -9.59 -12.00
CA ILE A 208 -13.57 -8.39 -11.86
C ILE A 208 -12.95 -7.22 -12.61
N ARG A 209 -11.68 -6.88 -12.31
CA ARG A 209 -11.03 -5.68 -12.83
C ARG A 209 -10.89 -5.68 -14.35
N LYS A 210 -10.77 -6.86 -14.98
CA LYS A 210 -10.57 -7.01 -16.43
C LYS A 210 -11.67 -6.34 -17.25
N LYS A 211 -12.90 -6.27 -16.72
CA LYS A 211 -14.04 -5.59 -17.36
C LYS A 211 -13.86 -4.07 -17.49
N TYR A 212 -12.98 -3.48 -16.68
CA TYR A 212 -12.88 -2.03 -16.48
C TYR A 212 -11.53 -1.44 -16.89
N LEU A 213 -10.64 -2.23 -17.49
CA LEU A 213 -9.32 -1.75 -17.90
C LEU A 213 -9.43 -0.82 -19.12
N LEU A 214 -8.78 0.34 -19.02
CA LEU A 214 -8.70 1.36 -20.09
C LEU A 214 -7.39 1.28 -20.87
N TYR A 215 -6.43 0.52 -20.34
CA TYR A 215 -5.08 0.37 -20.86
C TYR A 215 -4.75 -1.12 -20.97
N PRO A 216 -3.83 -1.51 -21.87
CA PRO A 216 -3.30 -2.88 -21.91
C PRO A 216 -2.87 -3.33 -20.50
N ASP A 217 -3.37 -4.49 -20.08
CA ASP A 217 -2.99 -5.11 -18.81
C ASP A 217 -1.52 -5.52 -18.84
N PHE A 218 -0.96 -5.86 -17.67
CA PHE A 218 0.41 -6.32 -17.54
C PHE A 218 0.73 -7.43 -18.55
N THR A 219 1.86 -7.29 -19.24
CA THR A 219 2.42 -8.42 -19.97
C THR A 219 2.81 -9.48 -18.95
N ILE A 220 2.04 -10.57 -18.91
CA ILE A 220 2.38 -11.71 -18.05
C ILE A 220 3.67 -12.28 -18.62
N SER A 221 4.81 -12.02 -17.95
CA SER A 221 5.96 -12.89 -18.08
C SER A 221 5.46 -14.26 -17.66
N LYS A 222 5.34 -15.20 -18.60
CA LYS A 222 5.03 -16.60 -18.28
C LYS A 222 5.99 -17.02 -17.14
N PRO A 223 5.48 -17.70 -16.11
CA PRO A 223 6.32 -18.19 -15.02
C PRO A 223 7.46 -19.05 -15.54
#